data_AF-A0A0D0BNY4-F1
#
_entry.id   AF-A0A0D0BNY4-F1
#
_cell.length_a   1.000
_cell.length_b   1.000
_cell.length_c   1.000
_cell.angle_alpha   90.00
_cell.angle_beta   90.00
_cell.angle_gamma   90.00
#
_symmetry.space_group_name_H-M   'P 1'
#
loop_
_entity.id
_entity.type
_entity.pdbx_description
1 polymer ?
#
loop_
_entity_poly.entity_id
_entity_poly.type
_entity_poly.pdbx_seq_one_letter_code
_entity_poly.pdbx_strand_id
1 'polypeptide(L)'
;MHNRRDLEPYLERPYDPAPPADGKVSDIWESECLRNFRGPDGKNLFLTPDVPGENCLIFSLNEDGFNPYGNRTSGKKATVGGIYLVCLNLPPLLRHRPENIFLVGIIPGPKEPSAHQINYLL
;
A
#
# COMPACT_ATOMS: atom_id res chain seq x y z
N MET A 1 -11.49 5.92 18.27
CA MET A 1 -10.72 6.20 17.04
C MET A 1 -10.06 7.55 17.23
N HIS A 2 -8.72 7.60 17.37
CA HIS A 2 -8.01 8.87 17.47
C HIS A 2 -7.88 9.46 16.05
N ASN A 3 -8.31 10.70 15.83
CA ASN A 3 -8.13 11.35 14.54
C ASN A 3 -6.62 11.64 14.34
N ARG A 4 -6.03 11.08 13.27
CA ARG A 4 -4.61 11.24 12.87
C ARG A 4 -4.44 12.49 11.99
N ARG A 5 -4.68 13.66 12.59
CA ARG A 5 -4.53 14.97 11.91
C ARG A 5 -3.13 15.22 11.37
N ASP A 6 -2.13 14.53 11.91
CA ASP A 6 -0.75 14.55 11.42
C ASP A 6 -0.60 13.99 10.00
N LEU A 7 -1.55 13.16 9.54
CA LEU A 7 -1.51 12.54 8.22
C LEU A 7 -2.37 13.26 7.18
N GLU A 8 -3.36 14.06 7.59
CA GLU A 8 -4.31 14.75 6.70
C GLU A 8 -3.63 15.50 5.54
N PRO A 9 -2.54 16.27 5.74
CA PRO A 9 -1.90 17.01 4.65
C PRO A 9 -1.34 16.12 3.52
N TYR A 10 -0.99 14.87 3.82
CA TYR A 10 -0.46 13.92 2.84
C TYR A 10 -1.58 13.16 2.10
N LEU A 11 -2.79 13.14 2.66
CA LEU A 11 -3.95 12.47 2.07
C LEU A 11 -4.78 13.41 1.19
N GLU A 12 -4.73 14.71 1.47
CA GLU A 12 -5.44 15.75 0.73
C GLU A 12 -4.65 16.34 -0.45
N ARG A 13 -3.37 16.01 -0.56
CA ARG A 13 -2.49 16.54 -1.62
C ARG A 13 -1.72 15.41 -2.30
N PRO A 14 -1.47 15.52 -3.62
CA PRO A 14 -0.54 14.65 -4.30
C PRO A 14 0.85 14.72 -3.67
N TYR A 15 1.47 13.55 -3.50
CA TYR A 15 2.88 13.50 -3.18
C TYR A 15 3.66 13.61 -4.51
N ASP A 16 4.18 14.80 -4.80
CA ASP A 16 4.97 15.08 -6.02
C ASP A 16 6.40 15.47 -5.64
N PRO A 17 7.29 14.49 -5.37
CA PRO A 17 8.71 14.78 -5.22
C PRO A 17 9.27 15.23 -6.56
N ALA A 18 10.28 16.11 -6.52
CA ALA A 18 11.00 16.51 -7.71
C ALA A 18 11.62 15.29 -8.41
N PRO A 19 11.70 15.27 -9.75
CA PRO A 19 12.38 14.20 -10.46
C PRO A 19 13.84 14.04 -9.99
N PRO A 20 14.38 12.80 -9.98
CA PRO A 20 15.73 12.56 -9.52
C PRO A 20 16.76 13.21 -10.45
N ALA A 21 17.66 14.00 -9.88
CA ALA A 21 18.62 14.81 -10.63
C ALA A 21 19.66 13.99 -11.42
N ASP A 22 19.95 12.76 -10.97
CA ASP A 22 20.91 11.83 -11.58
C ASP A 22 20.24 10.66 -12.33
N GLY A 23 18.91 10.72 -12.49
CA GLY A 23 18.11 9.66 -13.10
C GLY A 23 17.94 8.41 -12.23
N LYS A 24 18.47 8.38 -10.99
CA LYS A 24 18.26 7.26 -10.08
C LYS A 24 16.97 7.45 -9.29
N VAL A 25 16.02 6.57 -9.55
CA VAL A 25 14.75 6.50 -8.81
C VAL A 25 15.03 5.91 -7.42
N SER A 26 14.81 6.71 -6.39
CA SER A 26 14.91 6.33 -4.97
C SER A 26 13.55 6.04 -4.34
N ASP A 27 12.49 6.60 -4.92
CA ASP A 27 11.11 6.43 -4.49
C ASP A 27 10.16 6.11 -5.65
N ILE A 28 9.07 5.38 -5.39
CA ILE A 28 8.11 5.01 -6.44
C ILE A 28 7.48 6.24 -7.13
N TRP A 29 7.34 7.36 -6.44
CA TRP A 29 6.83 8.62 -7.00
C TRP A 29 7.79 9.32 -7.95
N GLU A 30 9.05 8.93 -7.94
CA GLU A 30 10.06 9.36 -8.91
C GLU A 30 10.04 8.51 -10.19
N SER A 31 9.31 7.37 -10.19
CA SER A 31 9.28 6.47 -11.33
C SER A 31 8.50 7.02 -12.52
N GLU A 32 9.02 6.85 -13.74
CA GLU A 32 8.32 7.27 -14.96
C GLU A 32 6.95 6.60 -15.12
N CYS A 33 6.81 5.35 -14.66
CA CYS A 33 5.56 4.60 -14.72
C CYS A 33 4.43 5.35 -13.98
N LEU A 34 4.70 5.79 -12.75
CA LEU A 34 3.70 6.47 -11.94
C LEU A 34 3.47 7.91 -12.42
N ARG A 35 4.55 8.62 -12.75
CA ARG A 35 4.50 10.02 -13.19
C ARG A 35 3.76 10.20 -14.52
N ASN A 36 3.83 9.20 -15.41
CA ASN A 36 3.17 9.22 -16.72
C ASN A 36 1.89 8.38 -16.74
N PHE A 37 1.42 7.86 -15.60
CA PHE A 37 0.20 7.07 -15.54
C PHE A 37 -1.00 7.93 -15.94
N ARG A 38 -1.66 7.56 -17.04
CA ARG A 38 -2.78 8.33 -17.59
C ARG A 38 -4.12 7.82 -17.08
N GLY A 39 -4.96 8.76 -16.64
CA GLY A 39 -6.37 8.49 -16.36
C GLY A 39 -7.18 8.29 -17.64
N PRO A 40 -8.49 7.96 -17.52
CA PRO A 40 -9.39 7.84 -18.67
C PRO A 40 -9.51 9.10 -19.53
N ASP A 41 -9.17 10.26 -18.99
CA ASP A 41 -9.14 11.56 -19.67
C ASP A 41 -7.81 11.85 -20.42
N GLY A 42 -6.85 10.92 -20.37
CA GLY A 42 -5.53 11.06 -20.98
C GLY A 42 -4.54 11.94 -20.20
N LYS A 43 -4.91 12.42 -19.00
CA LYS A 43 -4.07 13.28 -18.16
C LYS A 43 -3.34 12.47 -17.10
N ASN A 44 -2.29 13.05 -16.52
CA ASN A 44 -1.54 12.39 -15.44
C ASN A 44 -2.46 12.25 -14.22
N LEU A 45 -2.74 11.00 -13.83
CA LEU A 45 -3.75 10.71 -12.82
C LEU A 45 -3.31 11.11 -11.40
N PHE A 46 -2.02 10.92 -11.08
CA PHE A 46 -1.55 10.97 -9.69
C PHE A 46 -0.76 12.22 -9.31
N LEU A 47 -0.19 12.95 -10.27
CA LEU A 47 0.63 14.15 -10.00
C LEU A 47 -0.18 15.45 -10.02
N THR A 48 -1.25 15.48 -10.82
CA THR A 48 -2.08 16.66 -11.05
C THR A 48 -3.54 16.26 -10.90
N PRO A 49 -4.13 16.37 -9.71
CA PRO A 49 -5.57 16.31 -9.55
C PRO A 49 -6.12 17.59 -10.18
N ASP A 50 -6.45 17.50 -11.46
CA ASP A 50 -7.09 18.58 -12.21
C ASP A 50 -8.52 18.85 -11.72
N VAL A 51 -9.03 17.99 -10.83
CA VAL A 51 -10.37 18.05 -10.25
C VAL A 51 -10.27 18.49 -8.78
N PRO A 52 -10.75 19.70 -8.44
CA PRO A 52 -10.85 20.15 -7.06
C PRO A 52 -11.69 19.18 -6.23
N GLY A 53 -11.14 18.70 -5.12
CA GLY A 53 -11.83 17.83 -4.17
C GLY A 53 -11.63 16.33 -4.38
N GLU A 54 -10.84 15.90 -5.36
CA GLU A 54 -10.46 14.49 -5.53
C GLU A 54 -9.11 14.18 -4.88
N ASN A 55 -9.07 13.11 -4.08
CA ASN A 55 -7.84 12.59 -3.47
C ASN A 55 -7.42 11.31 -4.20
N CYS A 56 -6.32 11.38 -4.95
CA CYS A 56 -5.74 10.22 -5.61
C CYS A 56 -4.76 9.52 -4.66
N LEU A 57 -5.23 8.48 -3.98
CA LEU A 57 -4.43 7.67 -3.07
C LEU A 57 -3.89 6.42 -3.75
N ILE A 58 -2.62 6.12 -3.50
CA ILE A 58 -1.95 4.93 -4.01
C ILE A 58 -1.57 4.05 -2.84
N PHE A 59 -1.86 2.75 -2.96
CA PHE A 59 -1.53 1.77 -1.95
C PHE A 59 -0.63 0.68 -2.53
N SER A 60 0.43 0.35 -1.80
CA SER A 60 1.16 -0.90 -2.02
C SER A 60 0.40 -2.02 -1.30
N LEU A 61 0.10 -3.11 -2.01
CA LEU A 61 -0.48 -4.32 -1.46
C LEU A 61 0.64 -5.35 -1.24
N ASN A 62 0.70 -5.89 -0.03
CA ASN A 62 1.66 -6.93 0.36
C ASN A 62 0.91 -8.10 0.97
N GLU A 63 1.31 -9.33 0.64
CA GLU A 63 0.80 -10.56 1.24
C GLU A 63 1.99 -11.35 1.79
N ASP A 64 1.91 -11.77 3.05
CA ASP A 64 2.99 -12.50 3.72
C ASP A 64 2.44 -13.62 4.62
N GLY A 65 3.05 -14.81 4.50
CA GLY A 65 2.71 -16.00 5.24
C GLY A 65 3.62 -16.17 6.46
N PHE A 66 3.05 -16.16 7.66
CA PHE A 66 3.81 -16.31 8.91
C PHE A 66 3.23 -17.42 9.81
N ASN A 67 4.06 -17.94 10.71
CA ASN A 67 3.59 -18.85 11.75
C ASN A 67 3.08 -18.04 12.97
N PRO A 68 1.76 -18.04 13.27
CA PRO A 68 1.22 -17.27 14.39
C PRO A 68 1.73 -17.75 15.76
N TYR A 69 2.26 -18.97 15.84
CA TYR A 69 2.86 -19.55 17.06
C TYR A 69 4.37 -19.32 17.16
N GLY A 70 4.96 -18.62 16.18
CA GLY A 70 6.40 -18.43 16.05
C GLY A 70 7.15 -19.64 15.51
N ASN A 71 8.34 -19.40 14.97
CA ASN A 71 9.17 -20.43 14.35
C ASN A 71 10.04 -21.13 15.40
N ARG A 72 9.46 -22.10 16.12
CA ARG A 72 10.19 -22.99 17.04
C ARG A 72 10.25 -24.40 16.46
N THR A 73 11.40 -25.06 16.55
CA THR A 73 11.65 -26.41 15.99
C THR A 73 10.70 -27.48 16.56
N SER A 74 10.24 -27.33 17.80
CA SER A 74 9.24 -28.19 18.46
C SER A 74 7.84 -27.58 18.56
N GLY A 75 7.60 -26.42 17.94
CA GLY A 75 6.33 -25.70 17.99
C GLY A 75 5.29 -26.22 17.00
N LYS A 76 4.03 -25.83 17.22
CA LYS A 76 2.94 -26.08 16.25
C LYS A 76 3.30 -25.42 14.92
N LYS A 77 3.25 -26.19 13.83
CA LYS A 77 3.38 -25.67 12.46
C LYS A 77 2.00 -25.24 11.97
N ALA A 78 1.80 -23.94 11.84
CA ALA A 78 0.66 -23.34 11.16
C ALA A 78 1.18 -22.18 10.31
N THR A 79 0.53 -21.91 9.19
CA THR A 79 0.83 -20.76 8.33
C THR A 79 -0.44 -19.93 8.22
N VAL A 80 -0.36 -18.63 8.49
CA VAL A 80 -1.44 -17.67 8.29
C VAL A 80 -0.92 -16.59 7.35
N GLY A 81 -1.69 -16.24 6.33
CA GLY A 81 -1.37 -15.14 5.44
C GLY A 81 -1.94 -13.83 5.98
N GLY A 82 -1.15 -12.76 5.99
CA GLY A 82 -1.64 -11.41 6.23
C GLY A 82 -1.60 -10.60 4.93
N ILE A 83 -2.69 -9.88 4.63
CA ILE A 83 -2.74 -8.91 3.53
C ILE A 83 -2.64 -7.51 4.13
N TYR A 84 -1.64 -6.77 3.71
CA TYR A 84 -1.30 -5.44 4.23
C TYR A 84 -1.35 -4.40 3.11
N LEU A 85 -1.89 -3.23 3.42
CA LEU A 85 -1.77 -2.04 2.58
C LEU A 85 -0.83 -1.03 3.23
N VAL A 86 -0.05 -0.33 2.40
CA VAL A 86 0.74 0.84 2.79
C VAL A 86 0.35 2.00 1.88
N CYS A 87 -0.10 3.12 2.46
CA CYS A 87 -0.39 4.33 1.70
C CYS A 87 0.90 4.97 1.22
N LEU A 88 1.12 4.99 -0.10
CA LEU A 88 2.35 5.48 -0.71
C LEU A 88 2.39 7.02 -0.75
N ASN A 89 1.26 7.71 -0.59
CA ASN A 89 1.22 9.18 -0.47
C ASN A 89 1.93 9.69 0.80
N LEU A 90 2.13 8.81 1.80
CA LEU A 90 2.95 9.14 2.96
C LEU A 90 4.44 9.15 2.57
N PRO A 91 5.24 10.11 3.07
CA PRO A 91 6.68 10.13 2.86
C PRO A 91 7.35 8.80 3.24
N PRO A 92 8.47 8.43 2.60
CA PRO A 92 9.16 7.16 2.85
C PRO A 92 9.43 6.87 4.34
N LEU A 93 9.76 7.90 5.12
CA LEU A 93 10.04 7.80 6.55
C LEU A 93 8.79 7.55 7.43
N LEU A 94 7.59 7.74 6.88
CA LEU A 94 6.31 7.58 7.57
C LEU A 94 5.56 6.34 7.11
N ARG A 95 5.56 6.02 5.81
CA ARG A 95 4.66 5.01 5.22
C ARG A 95 4.83 3.59 5.77
N HIS A 96 6.06 3.18 6.11
CA HIS A 96 6.34 1.84 6.64
C HIS A 96 6.41 1.77 8.17
N ARG A 97 6.03 2.84 8.88
CA ARG A 97 5.90 2.76 10.33
C ARG A 97 4.74 1.83 10.69
N PRO A 98 4.86 0.97 11.71
CA PRO A 98 3.81 0.02 12.07
C PRO A 98 2.42 0.63 12.24
N GLU A 99 2.32 1.86 12.75
CA GLU A 99 1.07 2.60 12.92
C GLU A 99 0.39 3.08 11.62
N ASN A 100 1.08 3.00 10.48
CA ASN A 100 0.58 3.41 9.16
C ASN A 100 0.47 2.23 8.18
N ILE A 101 0.69 0.99 8.65
CA ILE A 101 0.45 -0.25 7.90
C ILE A 101 -0.97 -0.72 8.21
N PHE A 102 -1.78 -0.95 7.17
CA PHE A 102 -3.16 -1.40 7.30
C PHE A 102 -3.25 -2.90 7.08
N LEU A 103 -3.56 -3.69 8.11
CA LEU A 103 -3.96 -5.08 7.93
C LEU A 103 -5.40 -5.11 7.39
N VAL A 104 -5.57 -5.53 6.13
CA VAL A 104 -6.88 -5.52 5.44
C VAL A 104 -7.48 -6.90 5.26
N GLY A 105 -6.69 -7.95 5.44
CA GLY A 105 -7.19 -9.32 5.32
C GLY A 105 -6.30 -10.32 6.04
N ILE A 106 -6.91 -11.42 6.47
CA ILE A 106 -6.22 -12.58 7.01
C ILE A 106 -6.67 -13.80 6.21
N ILE A 107 -5.70 -14.52 5.68
CA ILE A 107 -5.88 -15.80 5.00
C ILE A 107 -5.66 -16.90 6.04
N PRO A 108 -6.71 -17.60 6.47
CA PRO A 108 -6.58 -18.64 7.49
C PRO A 108 -5.80 -19.83 6.94
N GLY A 109 -4.89 -20.35 7.75
CA GLY A 109 -4.16 -21.59 7.49
C GLY A 109 -4.97 -22.86 7.73
N PRO A 110 -4.37 -24.05 7.48
CA PRO A 110 -2.98 -24.27 7.06
C PRO A 110 -2.79 -24.46 5.55
N LYS A 111 -3.87 -24.41 4.77
CA LYS A 111 -3.84 -24.53 3.30
C LYS A 111 -4.21 -23.20 2.67
N GLU A 112 -3.72 -22.99 1.45
CA GLU A 112 -4.17 -21.86 0.63
C GLU A 112 -5.69 -21.88 0.45
N PRO A 113 -6.34 -20.71 0.41
CA PRO A 113 -7.77 -20.61 0.15
C PRO A 113 -8.06 -21.14 -1.25
N SER A 114 -9.10 -21.96 -1.38
CA SER A 114 -9.58 -22.40 -2.69
C SER A 114 -10.14 -21.24 -3.50
N ALA A 115 -10.16 -21.36 -4.84
CA ALA A 115 -10.74 -20.35 -5.71
C ALA A 115 -12.19 -19.99 -5.31
N HIS A 116 -12.96 -20.95 -4.84
CA HIS A 116 -14.31 -20.73 -4.34
C HIS A 116 -14.34 -19.83 -3.09
N GLN A 117 -13.39 -19.99 -2.18
CA GLN A 117 -13.29 -19.17 -0.96
C GLN A 117 -12.83 -17.73 -1.26
N ILE A 118 -12.07 -17.53 -2.34
CA ILE A 118 -11.64 -16.19 -2.80
C ILE A 118 -12.77 -15.48 -3.56
N ASN A 119 -13.50 -16.21 -4.40
CA ASN A 119 -14.52 -15.64 -5.29
C ASN A 119 -15.77 -15.07 -4.60
N TYR A 120 -15.94 -15.21 -3.29
CA TYR A 120 -17.05 -14.54 -2.57
C TYR A 120 -16.80 -13.05 -2.31
N LEU A 121 -15.58 -12.56 -2.57
CA LEU A 121 -15.15 -11.19 -2.28
C LEU A 121 -14.92 -10.33 -3.54
N LEU A 122 -15.21 -10.87 -4.73
CA LEU A 122 -15.12 -10.20 -6.05
C LEU A 122 -16.44 -10.40 -6.82
#